data_AF-A0A4R4ZYT3-F1
#
_entry.id   AF-A0A4R4ZYT3-F1
#
_cell.length_a   1.000
_cell.length_b   1.000
_cell.length_c   1.000
_cell.angle_alpha   90.00
_cell.angle_beta   90.00
_cell.angle_gamma   90.00
#
_symmetry.space_group_name_H-M   'P 1'
#
loop_
_entity.id
_entity.type
_entity.pdbx_description
1 polymer ?
#
loop_
_entity_poly.entity_id
_entity_poly.type
_entity_poly.pdbx_seq_one_letter_code
_entity_poly.pdbx_strand_id
1 'polypeptide(L)'
;MVKVTLDADADPLPTLTLQSETWELHIRATLANLSRLNGIREASWEERKSLQIGNCAGSPVFWTIAPDDQATLLIGQDDETWDIGLLIPLTTIDKIVTLSH
;
A
#
# COMPACT_ATOMS: atom_id res chain seq x y z
N MET A 1 0.09 -10.21 -12.51
CA MET A 1 0.32 -8.75 -12.64
C MET A 1 -0.70 -8.05 -11.74
N VAL A 2 -0.30 -7.01 -11.00
CA VAL A 2 -1.23 -6.22 -10.17
C VAL A 2 -1.69 -5.00 -10.95
N LYS A 3 -2.99 -4.87 -11.16
CA LYS A 3 -3.64 -3.68 -11.72
C LYS A 3 -3.84 -2.66 -10.60
N VAL A 4 -3.61 -1.39 -10.94
CA VAL A 4 -3.76 -0.24 -10.03
C VAL A 4 -4.83 0.67 -10.59
N THR A 5 -5.81 1.03 -9.77
CA THR A 5 -6.81 2.07 -10.07
C THR A 5 -6.90 3.01 -8.87
N LEU A 6 -6.96 4.31 -9.09
CA LEU A 6 -7.21 5.29 -8.04
C LEU A 6 -8.47 6.06 -8.38
N ASP A 7 -9.48 5.94 -7.52
CA ASP A 7 -10.64 6.83 -7.52
C ASP A 7 -10.35 7.99 -6.57
N ALA A 8 -9.95 9.13 -7.13
CA ALA A 8 -9.56 10.33 -6.39
C ALA A 8 -10.77 11.09 -5.80
N ASP A 9 -11.95 10.90 -6.38
CA ASP A 9 -13.17 11.63 -6.04
C ASP A 9 -14.11 10.81 -5.13
N ALA A 10 -13.70 9.61 -4.73
CA ALA A 10 -14.45 8.76 -3.80
C ALA A 10 -14.70 9.46 -2.45
N ASP A 11 -15.92 9.31 -1.94
CA ASP A 11 -16.41 9.85 -0.66
C ASP A 11 -16.49 8.72 0.38
N PRO A 12 -15.94 8.85 1.60
CA PRO A 12 -15.33 10.05 2.21
C PRO A 12 -13.85 10.28 1.89
N LEU A 13 -13.17 9.33 1.25
CA LEU A 13 -11.74 9.43 0.95
C LEU A 13 -11.42 8.72 -0.37
N PRO A 14 -10.36 9.16 -1.08
CA PRO A 14 -9.86 8.46 -2.26
C PRO A 14 -9.65 6.97 -1.99
N THR A 15 -9.97 6.15 -2.99
CA THR A 15 -9.87 4.70 -2.90
C THR A 15 -8.89 4.17 -3.94
N LEU A 16 -7.77 3.62 -3.42
CA LEU A 16 -6.81 2.85 -4.20
C LEU A 16 -7.30 1.40 -4.30
N THR A 17 -7.47 0.91 -5.52
CA THR A 17 -7.77 -0.49 -5.80
C THR A 17 -6.53 -1.20 -6.35
N LEU A 18 -6.12 -2.27 -5.66
CA LEU A 18 -5.12 -3.21 -6.14
C LEU A 18 -5.81 -4.52 -6.49
N GLN A 19 -5.58 -5.01 -7.69
CA GLN A 19 -6.29 -6.18 -8.19
C GLN A 19 -5.35 -7.12 -8.92
N SER A 20 -5.46 -8.42 -8.63
CA SER A 20 -4.88 -9.50 -9.42
C SER A 20 -5.99 -10.36 -10.03
N GLU A 21 -5.63 -11.50 -10.62
CA GLU A 21 -6.61 -12.47 -11.13
C GLU A 21 -7.43 -13.14 -10.02
N THR A 22 -6.89 -13.24 -8.80
CA THR A 22 -7.50 -14.04 -7.72
C THR A 22 -7.88 -13.23 -6.48
N TRP A 23 -7.50 -11.95 -6.43
CA TRP A 23 -7.78 -11.10 -5.27
C TRP A 23 -7.92 -9.63 -5.66
N GLU A 24 -8.60 -8.90 -4.80
CA GLU A 24 -8.76 -7.45 -4.89
C GLU A 24 -8.70 -6.85 -3.47
N LEU A 25 -8.05 -5.70 -3.35
CA LEU A 25 -7.98 -4.92 -2.12
C LEU A 25 -8.35 -3.47 -2.39
N HIS A 26 -9.14 -2.89 -1.49
CA HIS A 26 -9.53 -1.47 -1.52
C HIS A 26 -8.92 -0.76 -0.32
N ILE A 27 -8.04 0.19 -0.59
CA ILE A 27 -7.30 0.94 0.42
C ILE A 27 -7.76 2.40 0.36
N ARG A 28 -8.32 2.87 1.47
CA ARG A 28 -8.76 4.27 1.60
C ARG A 28 -7.64 5.10 2.19
N ALA A 29 -7.19 6.11 1.48
CA ALA A 29 -6.12 7.00 1.90
C ALA A 29 -6.22 8.34 1.16
N THR A 30 -5.76 9.42 1.78
CA THR A 30 -5.60 10.70 1.07
C THR A 30 -4.49 10.60 0.02
N LEU A 31 -4.57 11.41 -1.05
CA LEU A 31 -3.51 11.47 -2.06
C LEU A 31 -2.14 11.78 -1.45
N ALA A 32 -2.10 12.72 -0.50
CA ALA A 32 -0.89 13.05 0.25
C ALA A 32 -0.34 11.88 1.08
N ASN A 33 -1.18 10.97 1.55
CA ASN A 33 -0.71 9.75 2.20
C ASN A 33 -0.18 8.73 1.18
N LEU A 34 -0.86 8.56 0.04
CA LEU A 34 -0.40 7.66 -1.02
C LEU A 34 0.94 8.10 -1.61
N SER A 35 1.18 9.40 -1.77
CA SER A 35 2.44 9.93 -2.32
C SER A 35 3.65 9.67 -1.40
N ARG A 36 3.43 9.43 -0.09
CA ARG A 36 4.49 9.02 0.84
C ARG A 36 5.10 7.66 0.49
N LEU A 37 4.44 6.84 -0.34
CA LEU A 37 5.02 5.60 -0.87
C LEU A 37 6.29 5.82 -1.72
N ASN A 38 6.57 7.06 -2.16
CA ASN A 38 7.86 7.40 -2.76
C ASN A 38 9.05 7.10 -1.82
N GLY A 39 8.82 7.13 -0.49
CA GLY A 39 9.81 6.76 0.52
C GLY A 39 9.95 5.27 0.80
N ILE A 40 9.30 4.37 0.04
CA ILE A 40 9.24 2.93 0.36
C ILE A 40 10.62 2.29 0.51
N ARG A 41 11.62 2.74 -0.27
CA ARG A 41 12.98 2.18 -0.24
C ARG A 41 13.71 2.40 1.09
N GLU A 42 13.24 3.32 1.92
CA GLU A 42 13.80 3.61 3.25
C GLU A 42 13.04 2.91 4.38
N ALA A 43 11.90 2.28 4.08
CA ALA A 43 11.01 1.65 5.06
C ALA A 43 11.33 0.16 5.24
N SER A 44 12.50 -0.14 5.78
CA SER A 44 12.94 -1.53 6.06
C SER A 44 12.28 -2.10 7.30
N TRP A 45 11.56 -3.22 7.14
CA TRP A 45 10.95 -3.94 8.26
C TRP A 45 12.00 -4.44 9.26
N GLU A 46 13.17 -4.88 8.79
CA GLU A 46 14.29 -5.32 9.65
C GLU A 46 14.82 -4.19 10.54
N GLU A 47 14.71 -2.94 10.07
CA GLU A 47 15.06 -1.74 10.83
C GLU A 47 13.89 -1.20 11.66
N ARG A 48 12.79 -1.96 11.77
CA ARG A 48 11.53 -1.57 12.41
C ARG A 48 10.95 -0.28 11.82
N LYS A 49 11.06 -0.14 10.49
CA LYS A 49 10.50 0.99 9.74
C LYS A 49 9.40 0.51 8.81
N SER A 50 8.26 1.16 8.90
CA SER A 50 7.14 0.96 7.98
C SER A 50 6.46 2.29 7.67
N LEU A 51 5.73 2.32 6.55
CA LEU A 51 4.84 3.41 6.20
C LEU A 51 3.42 2.98 6.47
N GLN A 52 2.80 3.51 7.53
CA GLN A 52 1.36 3.38 7.74
C GLN A 52 0.61 4.30 6.76
N ILE A 53 0.00 3.71 5.73
CA ILE A 53 -0.67 4.42 4.64
C ILE A 53 -2.00 3.75 4.33
N GLY A 54 -3.07 4.38 4.80
CA GLY A 54 -4.44 4.01 4.49
C GLY A 54 -5.02 2.94 5.40
N ASN A 55 -6.27 2.59 5.11
CA ASN A 55 -7.00 1.52 5.78
C ASN A 55 -7.68 0.62 4.75
N CYS A 56 -7.71 -0.68 5.00
CA CYS A 56 -8.42 -1.68 4.22
C CYS A 56 -9.35 -2.46 5.15
N ALA A 57 -10.64 -2.52 4.80
CA ALA A 57 -11.67 -3.17 5.63
C ALA A 57 -11.70 -2.72 7.11
N GLY A 58 -11.31 -1.48 7.40
CA GLY A 58 -11.26 -0.92 8.75
C GLY A 58 -9.94 -1.14 9.50
N SER A 59 -9.02 -1.93 8.95
CA SER A 59 -7.68 -2.15 9.53
C SER A 59 -6.63 -1.27 8.86
N PRO A 60 -5.63 -0.77 9.61
CA PRO A 60 -4.47 -0.08 9.07
C PRO A 60 -3.72 -0.91 8.02
N VAL A 61 -3.15 -0.20 7.04
CA VAL A 61 -2.25 -0.80 6.03
C VAL A 61 -0.84 -0.25 6.23
N PHE A 62 0.13 -1.15 6.35
CA PHE A 62 1.55 -0.84 6.48
C PHE A 62 2.32 -1.33 5.26
N TRP A 63 3.31 -0.55 4.87
CA TRP A 63 4.16 -0.85 3.73
C TRP A 63 5.62 -0.86 4.13
N THR A 64 6.34 -1.88 3.69
CA THR A 64 7.78 -2.01 3.92
C THR A 64 8.48 -2.46 2.64
N ILE A 65 9.76 -2.10 2.49
CA ILE A 65 10.58 -2.65 1.41
C ILE A 65 10.83 -4.14 1.65
N ALA A 66 10.79 -4.92 0.57
CA ALA A 66 11.15 -6.33 0.55
C ALA A 66 12.27 -6.57 -0.48
N PRO A 67 12.95 -7.72 -0.42
CA PRO A 67 13.90 -8.11 -1.45
C PRO A 67 13.27 -8.22 -2.85
N ASP A 68 14.12 -8.39 -3.88
CA ASP A 68 13.72 -8.70 -5.26
C ASP A 68 12.76 -7.69 -5.92
N ASP A 69 12.99 -6.40 -5.68
CA ASP A 69 12.17 -5.29 -6.19
C ASP A 69 10.68 -5.41 -5.82
N GLN A 70 10.42 -5.78 -4.57
CA GLN A 70 9.07 -5.88 -4.00
C GLN A 70 8.91 -4.98 -2.77
N ALA A 71 7.66 -4.71 -2.43
CA ALA A 71 7.25 -4.18 -1.14
C ALA A 71 6.31 -5.19 -0.48
N THR A 72 6.37 -5.29 0.84
CA THR A 72 5.36 -6.00 1.61
C THR A 72 4.25 -5.03 2.00
N LEU A 73 3.02 -5.41 1.70
CA LEU A 73 1.80 -4.76 2.16
C LEU A 73 1.23 -5.61 3.29
N LEU A 74 1.09 -5.03 4.47
CA LEU A 74 0.57 -5.67 5.68
C LEU A 74 -0.75 -5.02 6.09
N ILE A 75 -1.75 -5.82 6.44
CA ILE A 75 -3.05 -5.35 6.91
C ILE A 75 -3.35 -6.01 8.25
N GLY A 76 -3.55 -5.21 9.29
CA GLY A 76 -3.87 -5.71 10.62
C GLY A 76 -3.65 -4.66 11.70
N GLN A 77 -3.43 -5.13 12.94
CA GLN A 77 -3.35 -4.27 14.12
C GLN A 77 -2.13 -3.35 14.09
N ASP A 78 -0.96 -3.87 13.72
CA ASP A 78 0.28 -3.12 13.53
C ASP A 78 1.20 -3.77 12.48
N ASP A 79 2.40 -3.23 12.31
CA ASP A 79 3.43 -3.73 11.38
C ASP A 79 4.23 -4.92 11.92
N GLU A 80 3.87 -5.45 13.10
CA GLU A 80 4.42 -6.67 13.71
C GLU A 80 3.37 -7.78 13.88
N THR A 81 2.08 -7.43 13.86
CA THR A 81 0.92 -8.29 14.08
C THR A 81 -0.16 -7.98 13.04
N TRP A 82 -0.16 -8.80 11.97
CA TRP A 82 -1.04 -8.63 10.81
C TRP A 82 -1.83 -9.90 10.47
N ASP A 83 -3.01 -9.70 9.89
CA ASP A 83 -3.88 -10.77 9.42
C ASP A 83 -3.59 -11.14 7.96
N ILE A 84 -3.17 -10.16 7.16
CA ILE A 84 -2.89 -10.32 5.71
C ILE A 84 -1.53 -9.70 5.40
N GLY A 85 -0.70 -10.45 4.67
CA GLY A 85 0.53 -9.96 4.08
C GLY A 85 0.59 -10.30 2.59
N LEU A 86 0.90 -9.32 1.74
CA LEU A 86 1.06 -9.49 0.30
C LEU A 86 2.39 -8.90 -0.17
N LEU A 87 3.00 -9.58 -1.14
CA LEU A 87 4.13 -9.05 -1.88
C LEU A 87 3.62 -8.30 -3.12
N ILE A 88 4.03 -7.04 -3.24
CA ILE A 88 3.62 -6.12 -4.29
C ILE A 88 4.88 -5.67 -5.05
N PRO A 89 4.94 -5.81 -6.38
CA PRO A 89 6.09 -5.33 -7.15
C PRO A 89 6.31 -3.82 -7.00
N LEU A 90 7.54 -3.34 -6.89
CA LEU A 90 7.85 -1.91 -6.78
C LEU A 90 7.34 -1.09 -7.97
N THR A 91 7.28 -1.67 -9.16
CA THR A 91 6.65 -1.02 -10.32
C THR A 91 5.16 -0.70 -10.10
N THR A 92 4.49 -1.42 -9.20
CA THR A 92 3.12 -1.12 -8.76
C THR A 92 3.13 0.08 -7.83
N ILE A 93 4.12 0.18 -6.93
CA ILE A 93 4.30 1.33 -6.04
C ILE A 93 4.55 2.61 -6.84
N ASP A 94 5.44 2.56 -7.84
CA ASP A 94 5.73 3.70 -8.72
C ASP A 94 4.46 4.22 -9.43
N LYS A 95 3.57 3.31 -9.84
CA LYS A 95 2.27 3.66 -10.42
C LYS A 95 1.35 4.34 -9.41
N ILE A 96 1.28 3.83 -8.17
CA ILE A 96 0.48 4.46 -7.11
C ILE A 96 0.96 5.88 -6.86
N VAL A 97 2.27 6.09 -6.73
CA VAL A 97 2.87 7.40 -6.52
C VAL A 97 2.51 8.34 -7.68
N THR A 98 2.66 7.88 -8.93
CA THR A 98 2.32 8.67 -10.13
C THR A 98 0.85 9.11 -10.14
N LEU A 99 -0.08 8.25 -9.71
CA LEU A 99 -1.51 8.57 -9.66
C LEU A 99 -1.88 9.49 -8.49
N SER A 100 -1.02 9.62 -7.48
CA SER A 100 -1.28 10.41 -6.26
C SER A 100 -0.86 11.88 -6.35
N HIS A 101 -0.35 12.32 -7.51
CA HIS A 101 0.03 13.69 -7.84
C HIS A 101 -1.00 14.33 -8.77
#